data_AF-A0A937VNE6-F1
#
_entry.id   AF-A0A937VNE6-F1
#
_cell.length_a   1.000
_cell.length_b   1.000
_cell.length_c   1.000
_cell.angle_alpha   90.00
_cell.angle_beta   90.00
_cell.angle_gamma   90.00
#
_symmetry.space_group_name_H-M   'P 1'
#
loop_
_entity.id
_entity.type
_entity.pdbx_description
1 polymer ?
#
loop_
_entity_poly.entity_id
_entity_poly.type
_entity_poly.pdbx_seq_one_letter_code
_entity_poly.pdbx_strand_id
1 'polypeptide(L)'
;MGDEDMLWSCIAFTGGIAGHQQAPCGAVSAGTVCAGLLHRCSPEDKQAAKQGRLDARSVAGSMVKDFKEKFGSIICRDLIPYDFSKPEGYRQFQESGIWKEKCDKYVQFVIEKLYEADSKRSLPQNPQKVVIYTKPGCPYCAAAKKDMEERGVKYEERSAQDGAAVIAEIKRLSGGSGIVPVIVTGEEVKVGFGGG
;
A
#
# COMPACT_ATOMS: atom_id res chain seq x y z
N MET A 1 -25.44 -5.63 -8.60
CA MET A 1 -25.22 -6.59 -7.49
C MET A 1 -25.10 -7.96 -8.14
N GLY A 2 -23.91 -8.49 -8.43
CA GLY A 2 -23.84 -9.58 -9.41
C GLY A 2 -22.62 -10.49 -9.39
N ASP A 3 -21.81 -10.46 -8.35
CA ASP A 3 -20.73 -11.43 -8.18
C ASP A 3 -20.55 -11.67 -6.67
N GLU A 4 -21.01 -12.83 -6.19
CA GLU A 4 -20.86 -13.26 -4.81
C GLU A 4 -19.49 -13.87 -4.54
N ASP A 5 -18.65 -14.09 -5.56
CA ASP A 5 -17.35 -14.73 -5.38
C ASP A 5 -16.48 -13.93 -4.41
N MET A 6 -16.63 -12.61 -4.41
CA MET A 6 -15.93 -11.73 -3.45
C MET A 6 -16.43 -11.90 -2.02
N LEU A 7 -17.74 -12.07 -1.84
CA LEU A 7 -18.32 -12.36 -0.54
C LEU A 7 -17.77 -13.69 -0.01
N TRP A 8 -17.83 -14.74 -0.83
CA TRP A 8 -17.37 -16.08 -0.47
C TRP A 8 -15.85 -16.16 -0.28
N SER A 9 -15.07 -15.44 -1.08
CA SER A 9 -13.61 -15.40 -0.96
C SER A 9 -13.14 -14.74 0.36
N CYS A 10 -13.94 -13.83 0.92
CA CYS A 10 -13.56 -13.08 2.13
C CYS A 10 -14.32 -13.52 3.40
N ILE A 11 -15.33 -14.41 3.30
CA ILE A 11 -16.23 -14.76 4.41
C ILE A 11 -15.49 -15.29 5.64
N ALA A 12 -14.38 -16.00 5.41
CA ALA A 12 -13.54 -16.60 6.44
C ALA A 12 -12.74 -15.58 7.27
N PHE A 13 -12.74 -14.29 6.91
CA PHE A 13 -12.08 -13.23 7.66
C PHE A 13 -12.90 -12.71 8.86
N THR A 14 -14.04 -13.34 9.15
CA THR A 14 -14.85 -12.98 10.32
C THR A 14 -14.10 -13.27 11.63
N GLY A 15 -14.06 -12.28 12.54
CA GLY A 15 -13.37 -12.41 13.84
C GLY A 15 -11.85 -12.54 13.73
N GLY A 16 -11.24 -11.97 12.68
CA GLY A 16 -9.83 -12.13 12.36
C GLY A 16 -9.68 -13.11 11.21
N ILE A 17 -9.27 -14.33 11.50
CA ILE A 17 -9.33 -15.45 10.54
C ILE A 17 -10.08 -16.59 11.21
N ALA A 18 -11.30 -16.87 10.78
CA ALA A 18 -12.17 -17.90 11.35
C ALA A 18 -12.31 -17.79 12.89
N GLY A 19 -12.43 -16.57 13.42
CA GLY A 19 -12.49 -16.31 14.87
C GLY A 19 -11.16 -16.32 15.61
N HIS A 20 -10.04 -16.67 14.95
CA HIS A 20 -8.71 -16.50 15.52
C HIS A 20 -8.33 -15.01 15.51
N GLN A 21 -8.54 -14.35 16.65
CA GLN A 21 -8.38 -12.90 16.77
C GLN A 21 -6.93 -12.42 16.83
N GLN A 22 -5.96 -13.30 17.09
CA GLN A 22 -4.52 -13.00 16.95
C GLN A 22 -4.10 -13.00 15.46
N ALA A 23 -4.90 -12.30 14.65
CA ALA A 23 -4.79 -12.16 13.22
C ALA A 23 -5.26 -10.75 12.83
N PRO A 24 -4.93 -10.27 11.62
CA PRO A 24 -5.42 -8.98 11.14
C PRO A 24 -6.95 -8.89 11.15
N CYS A 25 -7.47 -7.68 11.31
CA CYS A 25 -8.88 -7.35 11.21
C CYS A 25 -9.44 -7.88 9.88
N GLY A 26 -10.63 -8.47 9.93
CA GLY A 26 -11.25 -9.05 8.75
C GLY A 26 -11.53 -8.04 7.64
N ALA A 27 -11.99 -6.85 8.03
CA ALA A 27 -12.22 -5.75 7.09
C ALA A 27 -10.92 -5.34 6.39
N VAL A 28 -9.82 -5.18 7.12
CA VAL A 28 -8.51 -4.83 6.54
C VAL A 28 -8.03 -5.94 5.60
N SER A 29 -8.14 -7.20 6.02
CA SER A 29 -7.77 -8.36 5.20
C SER A 29 -8.54 -8.39 3.88
N ALA A 30 -9.87 -8.27 3.93
CA ALA A 30 -10.72 -8.18 2.75
C ALA A 30 -10.36 -6.96 1.88
N GLY A 31 -10.08 -5.82 2.50
CA GLY A 31 -9.61 -4.61 1.82
C GLY A 31 -8.34 -4.83 0.99
N THR A 32 -7.38 -5.60 1.51
CA THR A 32 -6.16 -5.93 0.75
C THR A 32 -6.42 -6.88 -0.43
N VAL A 33 -7.36 -7.81 -0.29
CA VAL A 33 -7.81 -8.67 -1.40
C VAL A 33 -8.46 -7.81 -2.49
N CYS A 34 -9.38 -6.92 -2.11
CA CYS A 34 -10.01 -5.96 -3.02
C CYS A 34 -8.99 -5.05 -3.71
N ALA A 35 -7.96 -4.56 -3.00
CA ALA A 35 -6.88 -3.78 -3.59
C ALA A 35 -6.15 -4.55 -4.71
N GLY A 36 -5.85 -5.84 -4.49
CA GLY A 36 -5.29 -6.71 -5.54
C GLY A 36 -6.18 -6.80 -6.78
N LEU A 37 -7.49 -6.95 -6.56
CA LEU A 37 -8.47 -7.11 -7.63
C LEU A 37 -8.76 -5.84 -8.40
N LEU A 38 -8.68 -4.68 -7.76
CA LEU A 38 -8.80 -3.36 -8.40
C LEU A 38 -7.70 -3.15 -9.46
N HIS A 39 -6.51 -3.72 -9.23
CA HIS A 39 -5.35 -3.59 -10.11
C HIS A 39 -5.04 -4.87 -10.91
N ARG A 40 -5.98 -5.82 -10.97
CA ARG A 40 -5.81 -7.05 -11.74
C ARG A 40 -5.66 -6.75 -13.23
N CYS A 41 -4.78 -7.47 -13.88
CA CYS A 41 -4.53 -7.37 -15.32
C CYS A 41 -4.05 -8.73 -15.85
N SER A 42 -4.00 -8.89 -17.17
CA SER A 42 -3.53 -10.16 -17.77
C SER A 42 -2.09 -10.45 -17.30
N PRO A 43 -1.79 -11.67 -16.85
CA PRO A 43 -0.43 -12.06 -16.49
C PRO A 43 0.51 -12.17 -17.70
N GLU A 44 -0.03 -12.21 -18.92
CA GLU A 44 0.75 -12.25 -20.17
C GLU A 44 1.47 -10.92 -20.43
N ASP A 45 0.82 -9.81 -20.05
CA ASP A 45 1.45 -8.50 -20.02
C ASP A 45 2.28 -8.35 -18.74
N LYS A 46 3.52 -8.83 -18.80
CA LYS A 46 4.46 -8.81 -17.66
C LYS A 46 4.63 -7.40 -17.07
N GLN A 47 4.58 -6.39 -17.93
CA GLN A 47 4.83 -5.00 -17.56
C GLN A 47 3.63 -4.42 -16.81
N ALA A 48 2.42 -4.57 -17.36
CA ALA A 48 1.20 -4.19 -16.66
C ALA A 48 1.02 -5.00 -15.36
N ALA A 49 1.30 -6.31 -15.39
CA ALA A 49 1.21 -7.17 -14.21
C ALA A 49 2.19 -6.77 -13.11
N LYS A 50 3.38 -6.29 -13.45
CA LYS A 50 4.34 -5.77 -12.46
C LYS A 50 3.83 -4.46 -11.86
N GLN A 51 3.32 -3.54 -12.67
CA GLN A 51 2.78 -2.27 -12.18
C GLN A 51 1.53 -2.46 -11.31
N GLY A 52 0.56 -3.27 -11.76
CA GLY A 52 -0.66 -3.54 -11.01
C GLY A 52 -0.40 -4.18 -9.64
N ARG A 53 0.63 -5.03 -9.51
CA ARG A 53 1.08 -5.55 -8.21
C ARG A 53 1.63 -4.47 -7.29
N LEU A 54 2.35 -3.49 -7.83
CA LEU A 54 2.89 -2.37 -7.05
C LEU A 54 1.78 -1.44 -6.59
N ASP A 55 0.82 -1.14 -7.47
CA ASP A 55 -0.33 -0.30 -7.14
C ASP A 55 -1.20 -0.95 -6.07
N ALA A 56 -1.52 -2.24 -6.22
CA ALA A 56 -2.23 -3.02 -5.20
C ALA A 56 -1.53 -2.99 -3.84
N ARG A 57 -0.20 -3.15 -3.82
CA ARG A 57 0.60 -3.06 -2.59
C ARG A 57 0.59 -1.65 -1.99
N SER A 58 0.63 -0.61 -2.82
CA SER A 58 0.57 0.79 -2.38
C SER A 58 -0.78 1.11 -1.73
N VAL A 59 -1.89 0.70 -2.36
CA VAL A 59 -3.24 0.86 -1.82
C VAL A 59 -3.41 0.09 -0.51
N ALA A 60 -3.01 -1.19 -0.48
CA ALA A 60 -3.06 -2.01 0.73
C ALA A 60 -2.20 -1.41 1.86
N GLY A 61 -0.98 -0.97 1.55
CA GLY A 61 -0.04 -0.41 2.53
C GLY A 61 -0.55 0.90 3.15
N SER A 62 -1.06 1.82 2.33
CA SER A 62 -1.64 3.08 2.83
C SER A 62 -2.89 2.83 3.65
N MET A 63 -3.79 1.94 3.21
CA MET A 63 -4.98 1.56 3.97
C MET A 63 -4.62 0.97 5.34
N VAL A 64 -3.65 0.05 5.42
CA VAL A 64 -3.18 -0.56 6.68
C VAL A 64 -2.59 0.50 7.61
N LYS A 65 -1.76 1.40 7.07
CA LYS A 65 -1.16 2.50 7.83
C LYS A 65 -2.24 3.40 8.41
N ASP A 66 -3.14 3.92 7.58
CA ASP A 66 -4.19 4.84 7.98
C ASP A 66 -5.17 4.18 8.97
N PHE A 67 -5.47 2.88 8.79
CA PHE A 67 -6.30 2.11 9.71
C PHE A 67 -5.65 2.04 11.09
N LYS A 68 -4.36 1.69 11.14
CA LYS A 68 -3.60 1.59 12.40
C LYS A 68 -3.51 2.94 13.10
N GLU A 69 -3.26 4.02 12.35
CA GLU A 69 -3.23 5.38 12.91
C GLU A 69 -4.59 5.78 13.49
N LYS A 70 -5.70 5.44 12.81
CA LYS A 70 -7.06 5.79 13.24
C LYS A 70 -7.58 4.94 14.41
N PHE A 71 -7.27 3.65 14.43
CA PHE A 71 -7.89 2.67 15.34
C PHE A 71 -6.91 2.01 16.32
N GLY A 72 -5.61 2.32 16.23
CA GLY A 72 -4.56 1.90 17.17
C GLY A 72 -3.90 0.57 16.85
N SER A 73 -4.60 -0.36 16.20
CA SER A 73 -4.05 -1.67 15.79
C SER A 73 -4.69 -2.15 14.49
N ILE A 74 -4.08 -3.15 13.87
CA ILE A 74 -4.75 -3.97 12.84
C ILE A 74 -5.10 -5.35 13.36
N ILE A 75 -4.67 -5.73 14.57
CA ILE A 75 -4.90 -7.06 15.13
C ILE A 75 -6.31 -7.11 15.71
N CYS A 76 -7.10 -8.08 15.29
CA CYS A 76 -8.50 -8.21 15.66
C CYS A 76 -8.68 -8.25 17.19
N ARG A 77 -7.81 -8.97 17.91
CA ARG A 77 -7.85 -9.08 19.37
C ARG A 77 -7.73 -7.74 20.09
N ASP A 78 -6.95 -6.82 19.54
CA ASP A 78 -6.70 -5.50 20.14
C ASP A 78 -7.86 -4.52 19.90
N LEU A 79 -8.66 -4.78 18.86
CA LEU A 79 -9.69 -3.87 18.37
C LEU A 79 -11.04 -4.09 19.08
N ILE A 80 -11.31 -5.30 19.55
CA ILE A 80 -12.54 -5.65 20.27
C ILE A 80 -12.23 -6.24 21.65
N PRO A 81 -13.05 -5.90 22.67
CA PRO A 81 -12.78 -6.29 24.06
C PRO A 81 -13.07 -7.77 24.34
N TYR A 82 -13.79 -8.47 23.47
CA TYR A 82 -14.19 -9.87 23.64
C TYR A 82 -13.17 -10.83 23.05
N ASP A 83 -12.91 -11.93 23.77
CA ASP A 83 -11.96 -12.97 23.41
C ASP A 83 -12.68 -14.20 22.84
N PHE A 84 -12.57 -14.42 21.53
CA PHE A 84 -13.25 -15.50 20.82
C PHE A 84 -12.59 -16.87 21.03
N SER A 85 -11.41 -16.93 21.67
CA SER A 85 -10.84 -18.21 22.11
C SER A 85 -11.61 -18.81 23.28
N LYS A 86 -12.45 -18.01 23.96
CA LYS A 86 -13.31 -18.46 25.06
C LYS A 86 -14.65 -18.97 24.52
N PRO A 87 -15.20 -20.08 25.05
CA PRO A 87 -16.47 -20.64 24.60
C PRO A 87 -17.65 -19.65 24.57
N GLU A 88 -17.70 -18.72 25.52
CA GLU A 88 -18.74 -17.70 25.65
C GLU A 88 -18.44 -16.42 24.86
N GLY A 89 -17.19 -16.21 24.43
CA GLY A 89 -16.69 -14.90 24.03
C GLY A 89 -17.36 -14.36 22.77
N TYR A 90 -17.64 -15.23 21.80
CA TYR A 90 -18.37 -14.84 20.58
C TYR A 90 -19.84 -14.49 20.89
N ARG A 91 -20.50 -15.28 21.75
CA ARG A 91 -21.89 -15.03 22.16
C ARG A 91 -22.01 -13.68 22.88
N GLN A 92 -21.13 -13.43 23.85
CA GLN A 92 -21.08 -12.16 24.59
C GLN A 92 -20.84 -10.96 23.65
N PHE A 93 -19.98 -11.12 22.65
CA PHE A 93 -19.78 -10.10 21.63
C PHE A 93 -21.04 -9.81 20.82
N GLN A 94 -21.75 -10.85 20.37
CA GLN A 94 -23.02 -10.68 19.64
C GLN A 94 -24.07 -9.97 20.49
N GLU A 95 -24.29 -10.43 21.73
CA GLU A 95 -25.28 -9.88 22.67
C GLU A 95 -24.96 -8.43 23.05
N SER A 96 -23.69 -8.07 23.18
CA SER A 96 -23.27 -6.71 23.52
C SER A 96 -23.63 -5.66 22.46
N GLY A 97 -23.81 -6.08 21.20
CA GLY A 97 -24.03 -5.17 20.08
C GLY A 97 -22.81 -4.30 19.69
N ILE A 98 -21.65 -4.47 20.33
CA ILE A 98 -20.47 -3.62 20.13
C ILE A 98 -19.96 -3.62 18.68
N TRP A 99 -20.29 -4.65 17.90
CA TRP A 99 -19.92 -4.78 16.49
C TRP A 99 -20.41 -3.60 15.64
N LYS A 100 -21.56 -3.01 15.98
CA LYS A 100 -22.09 -1.81 15.31
C LYS A 100 -21.22 -0.57 15.51
N GLU A 101 -20.58 -0.47 16.67
CA GLU A 101 -19.74 0.68 17.03
C GLU A 101 -18.26 0.48 16.67
N LYS A 102 -17.87 -0.76 16.38
CA LYS A 102 -16.48 -1.15 16.09
C LYS A 102 -16.35 -1.75 14.70
N CYS A 103 -16.84 -2.98 14.51
CA CYS A 103 -16.72 -3.71 13.25
C CYS A 103 -17.32 -2.94 12.06
N ASP A 104 -18.52 -2.38 12.20
CA ASP A 104 -19.16 -1.63 11.11
C ASP A 104 -18.35 -0.38 10.74
N LYS A 105 -17.76 0.32 11.73
CA LYS A 105 -16.88 1.47 11.48
C LYS A 105 -15.57 1.07 10.79
N TYR A 106 -15.05 -0.13 11.09
CA TYR A 106 -13.88 -0.68 10.40
C TYR A 106 -14.21 -1.03 8.94
N VAL A 107 -15.36 -1.66 8.70
CA VAL A 107 -15.85 -1.99 7.36
C VAL A 107 -16.09 -0.72 6.56
N GLN A 108 -16.79 0.26 7.14
CA GLN A 108 -17.04 1.56 6.52
C GLN A 108 -15.72 2.23 6.10
N PHE A 109 -14.75 2.31 7.01
CA PHE A 109 -13.45 2.91 6.71
C PHE A 109 -12.74 2.22 5.55
N VAL A 110 -12.73 0.88 5.52
CA VAL A 110 -12.10 0.12 4.43
C VAL A 110 -12.81 0.37 3.11
N ILE A 111 -14.14 0.39 3.11
CA ILE A 111 -14.94 0.70 1.93
C ILE A 111 -14.59 2.10 1.41
N GLU A 112 -14.58 3.12 2.28
CA GLU A 112 -14.19 4.49 1.91
C GLU A 112 -12.80 4.53 1.26
N LYS A 113 -11.80 3.84 1.84
CA LYS A 113 -10.45 3.75 1.27
C LYS A 113 -10.41 3.07 -0.10
N LEU A 114 -11.22 2.04 -0.31
CA LEU A 114 -11.33 1.37 -1.62
C LEU A 114 -11.98 2.29 -2.66
N TYR A 115 -13.03 3.03 -2.32
CA TYR A 115 -13.65 4.02 -3.21
C TYR A 115 -12.68 5.16 -3.55
N GLU A 116 -11.91 5.66 -2.58
CA GLU A 116 -10.84 6.63 -2.82
C GLU A 116 -9.81 6.10 -3.83
N ALA A 117 -9.38 4.84 -3.67
CA ALA A 117 -8.41 4.21 -4.55
C ALA A 117 -8.96 4.00 -5.98
N ASP A 118 -10.20 3.51 -6.11
CA ASP A 118 -10.83 3.29 -7.42
C ASP A 118 -11.14 4.61 -8.14
N SER A 119 -11.52 5.65 -7.39
CA SER A 119 -11.70 7.00 -7.94
C SER A 119 -10.39 7.55 -8.50
N LYS A 120 -9.27 7.40 -7.76
CA LYS A 120 -7.94 7.84 -8.22
C LYS A 120 -7.44 7.06 -9.43
N ARG A 121 -7.84 5.79 -9.58
CA ARG A 121 -7.56 4.95 -10.75
C ARG A 121 -8.37 5.39 -11.97
N SER A 122 -9.61 5.81 -11.76
CA SER A 122 -10.54 6.23 -12.83
C SER A 122 -10.25 7.64 -13.38
N LEU A 123 -9.43 8.44 -12.68
CA LEU A 123 -8.90 9.70 -13.19
C LEU A 123 -7.80 9.45 -14.24
N PRO A 124 -7.72 10.24 -15.31
CA PRO A 124 -6.61 10.15 -16.26
C PRO A 124 -5.29 10.46 -15.53
N GLN A 125 -4.53 9.40 -15.25
CA GLN A 125 -3.17 9.51 -14.74
C GLN A 125 -2.30 10.05 -15.87
N ASN A 126 -2.01 11.35 -15.86
CA ASN A 126 -0.96 11.91 -16.70
C ASN A 126 0.34 11.17 -16.32
N PRO A 127 1.10 10.57 -17.26
CA PRO A 127 2.31 9.83 -16.92
C PRO A 127 3.23 10.73 -16.09
N GLN A 128 3.30 10.45 -14.78
CA GLN A 128 4.07 11.25 -13.85
C GLN A 128 5.54 11.09 -14.25
N LYS A 129 6.17 12.21 -14.58
CA LYS A 129 7.57 12.24 -14.99
C LYS A 129 8.43 11.77 -13.80
N VAL A 130 9.08 10.62 -13.94
CA VAL A 130 10.04 10.12 -12.97
C VAL A 130 11.41 10.71 -13.27
N VAL A 131 12.06 11.27 -12.26
CA VAL A 131 13.45 11.75 -12.37
C VAL A 131 14.30 11.03 -11.34
N ILE A 132 15.40 10.42 -11.77
CA ILE A 132 16.39 9.79 -10.89
C ILE A 132 17.68 10.61 -10.89
N TYR A 133 18.12 11.03 -9.70
CA TYR A 133 19.40 11.70 -9.51
C TYR A 133 20.46 10.71 -9.09
N THR A 134 21.59 10.68 -9.81
CA THR A 134 22.62 9.65 -9.66
C THR A 134 24.01 10.23 -9.42
N LYS A 135 24.93 9.37 -8.98
CA LYS A 135 26.36 9.62 -9.02
C LYS A 135 27.06 8.49 -9.81
N PRO A 136 28.06 8.82 -10.63
CA PRO A 136 28.87 7.81 -11.32
C PRO A 136 29.49 6.82 -10.33
N GLY A 137 29.50 5.54 -10.70
CA GLY A 137 30.06 4.48 -9.86
C GLY A 137 29.22 4.11 -8.63
N CYS A 138 28.02 4.70 -8.43
CA CYS A 138 27.17 4.34 -7.30
C CYS A 138 26.41 3.02 -7.57
N PRO A 139 26.65 1.95 -6.79
CA PRO A 139 25.97 0.66 -6.99
C PRO A 139 24.46 0.74 -6.72
N TYR A 140 24.03 1.58 -5.77
CA TYR A 140 22.61 1.78 -5.48
C TYR A 140 21.87 2.53 -6.60
N CYS A 141 22.54 3.44 -7.29
CA CYS A 141 21.97 4.09 -8.48
C CYS A 141 21.78 3.07 -9.61
N ALA A 142 22.76 2.19 -9.83
CA ALA A 142 22.64 1.13 -10.82
C ALA A 142 21.50 0.15 -10.47
N ALA A 143 21.37 -0.24 -9.20
CA ALA A 143 20.27 -1.09 -8.74
C ALA A 143 18.89 -0.43 -8.92
N ALA A 144 18.78 0.86 -8.61
CA ALA A 144 17.54 1.63 -8.80
C ALA A 144 17.14 1.74 -10.28
N LYS A 145 18.10 2.05 -11.16
CA LYS A 145 17.84 2.12 -12.60
C LYS A 145 17.42 0.76 -13.15
N LYS A 146 18.11 -0.31 -12.75
CA LYS A 146 17.74 -1.68 -13.12
C LYS A 146 16.31 -2.03 -12.66
N ASP A 147 15.93 -1.68 -11.43
CA ASP A 147 14.54 -1.89 -10.97
C ASP A 147 13.53 -1.11 -11.82
N MET A 148 13.82 0.17 -12.14
CA MET A 148 12.96 1.00 -12.98
C MET A 148 12.82 0.45 -14.40
N GLU A 149 13.92 0.03 -15.02
CA GLU A 149 13.95 -0.61 -16.34
C GLU A 149 13.16 -1.93 -16.34
N GLU A 150 13.40 -2.79 -15.36
CA GLU A 150 12.62 -4.03 -15.19
C GLU A 150 11.15 -3.75 -14.88
N ARG A 151 10.83 -2.57 -14.33
CA ARG A 151 9.46 -2.07 -14.09
C ARG A 151 8.91 -1.28 -15.27
N GLY A 152 9.63 -1.18 -16.39
CA GLY A 152 9.28 -0.37 -17.56
C GLY A 152 8.87 1.07 -17.23
N VAL A 153 9.39 1.61 -16.14
CA VAL A 153 9.17 2.99 -15.73
C VAL A 153 10.05 3.86 -16.62
N LYS A 154 9.43 4.76 -17.39
CA LYS A 154 10.19 5.79 -18.11
C LYS A 154 10.67 6.84 -17.11
N TYR A 155 11.96 7.13 -17.12
CA TYR A 155 12.56 8.13 -16.24
C TYR A 155 13.56 9.02 -16.99
N GLU A 156 13.78 10.21 -16.45
CA GLU A 156 14.91 11.09 -16.78
C GLU A 156 16.02 10.85 -15.75
N GLU A 157 17.25 10.59 -16.19
CA GLU A 157 18.42 10.54 -15.31
C GLU A 157 19.10 11.91 -15.25
N ARG A 158 19.46 12.37 -14.05
CA ARG A 158 20.32 13.54 -13.82
C ARG A 158 21.52 13.15 -12.98
N SER A 159 22.71 13.21 -13.56
CA SER A 159 23.95 12.85 -12.88
C SER A 159 24.54 14.04 -12.14
N ALA A 160 25.14 13.80 -10.98
CA ALA A 160 25.96 14.80 -10.29
C ALA A 160 27.11 15.35 -11.16
N GLN A 161 27.49 14.66 -12.25
CA GLN A 161 28.47 15.15 -13.23
C GLN A 161 27.92 16.22 -14.19
N ASP A 162 26.59 16.35 -14.30
CA ASP A 162 25.96 17.28 -15.26
C ASP A 162 26.10 18.76 -14.82
N GLY A 163 26.67 19.00 -13.63
CA GLY A 163 27.11 20.31 -13.17
C GLY A 163 26.70 20.64 -11.74
N ALA A 164 27.18 21.79 -11.26
CA ALA A 164 26.92 22.26 -9.89
C ALA A 164 25.43 22.41 -9.56
N ALA A 165 24.59 22.70 -10.56
CA ALA A 165 23.14 22.80 -10.39
C ALA A 165 22.50 21.48 -9.96
N VAL A 166 22.88 20.36 -10.59
CA VAL A 166 22.35 19.02 -10.24
C VAL A 166 22.85 18.58 -8.87
N ILE A 167 24.09 18.92 -8.50
CA ILE A 167 24.64 18.67 -7.16
C ILE A 167 23.84 19.43 -6.09
N ALA A 168 23.50 20.70 -6.34
CA ALA A 168 22.68 21.49 -5.44
C ALA A 168 21.27 20.90 -5.29
N GLU A 169 20.68 20.41 -6.39
CA GLU A 169 19.38 19.77 -6.38
C GLU A 169 19.39 18.44 -5.60
N ILE A 170 20.40 17.60 -5.78
CA ILE A 170 20.60 16.38 -4.98
C ILE A 170 20.68 16.72 -3.49
N LYS A 171 21.48 17.72 -3.11
CA LYS A 171 21.59 18.14 -1.70
C LYS A 171 20.25 18.62 -1.16
N ARG A 172 19.53 19.45 -1.91
CA ARG A 172 18.20 19.95 -1.51
C ARG A 172 17.21 18.81 -1.28
N LEU A 173 17.10 17.89 -2.23
CA LEU A 173 16.12 16.79 -2.20
C LEU A 173 16.47 15.72 -1.15
N SER A 174 17.74 15.58 -0.79
CA SER A 174 18.22 14.62 0.21
C SER A 174 18.35 15.18 1.63
N GLY A 175 17.74 16.34 1.91
CA GLY A 175 17.80 16.97 3.25
C GLY A 175 19.20 17.44 3.64
N GLY A 176 20.03 17.80 2.66
CA GLY A 176 21.41 18.27 2.85
C GLY A 176 22.47 17.17 2.80
N SER A 177 22.10 15.89 2.88
CA SER A 177 23.03 14.76 2.99
C SER A 177 23.79 14.44 1.69
N GLY A 178 23.20 14.77 0.53
CA GLY A 178 23.76 14.42 -0.77
C GLY A 178 23.70 12.92 -1.11
N ILE A 179 22.85 12.16 -0.41
CA ILE A 179 22.63 10.72 -0.64
C ILE A 179 21.99 10.50 -2.02
N VAL A 180 22.42 9.46 -2.72
CA VAL A 180 21.88 9.03 -4.02
C VAL A 180 21.67 7.50 -4.02
N PRO A 181 20.77 6.95 -4.85
CA PRO A 181 19.89 7.66 -5.79
C PRO A 181 18.82 8.48 -5.07
N VAL A 182 18.43 9.62 -5.65
CA VAL A 182 17.21 10.33 -5.24
C VAL A 182 16.19 10.16 -6.36
N ILE A 183 15.02 9.66 -6.05
CA ILE A 183 13.96 9.38 -7.03
C ILE A 183 12.82 10.35 -6.75
N VAL A 184 12.45 11.13 -7.76
CA VAL A 184 11.34 12.09 -7.70
C VAL A 184 10.22 11.60 -8.62
N THR A 185 9.02 11.44 -8.07
CA THR A 185 7.81 11.04 -8.80
C THR A 185 6.67 12.00 -8.43
N GLY A 186 6.38 12.97 -9.30
CA GLY A 186 5.44 14.05 -8.94
C GLY A 186 5.95 14.84 -7.73
N GLU A 187 5.17 14.85 -6.64
CA GLU A 187 5.53 15.49 -5.37
C GLU A 187 6.31 14.56 -4.41
N GLU A 188 6.38 13.26 -4.71
CA GLU A 188 7.06 12.29 -3.86
C GLU A 188 8.58 12.31 -4.12
N VAL A 189 9.35 12.39 -3.03
CA VAL A 189 10.83 12.32 -3.04
C VAL A 189 11.29 11.14 -2.21
N LYS A 190 11.94 10.17 -2.85
CA LYS A 190 12.53 9.00 -2.20
C LYS A 190 14.05 9.09 -2.24
N VAL A 191 14.69 9.04 -1.07
CA VAL A 191 16.15 9.13 -0.92
C VAL A 191 16.71 7.75 -0.62
N GLY A 192 17.70 7.32 -1.40
CA GLY A 192 18.31 6.00 -1.30
C GLY A 192 17.52 4.90 -2.00
N PHE A 193 18.18 3.76 -2.23
CA PHE A 193 17.57 2.58 -2.83
C PHE A 193 18.18 1.32 -2.24
N GLY A 194 17.36 0.45 -1.65
CA GLY A 194 17.82 -0.84 -1.09
C GLY A 194 18.42 -0.78 0.33
N GLY A 195 18.24 0.31 1.08
CA GLY A 195 18.63 0.44 2.50
C GLY A 195 17.57 1.24 3.27
N GLY A 196 17.30 0.83 4.51
CA GLY A 196 16.24 1.37 5.39
C GLY A 196 16.56 2.71 6.03
#